data_AF-A0A8H6QPK9-F1
#
_entry.id   AF-A0A8H6QPK9-F1
#
_cell.length_a   1.000
_cell.length_b   1.000
_cell.length_c   1.000
_cell.angle_alpha   90.00
_cell.angle_beta   90.00
_cell.angle_gamma   90.00
#
_symmetry.space_group_name_H-M   'P 1'
#
loop_
_entity.id
_entity.type
_entity.pdbx_description
1 polymer ?
#
loop_
_entity_poly.entity_id
_entity_poly.type
_entity_poly.pdbx_seq_one_letter_code
_entity_poly.pdbx_strand_id
1 'polypeptide(L)'
;MKLVFTLLVLALAPTATVSAPLQQRSRELLKRFTSLVVFGDSYTDNGVRSYKPPVAAESAKRSTGGRVWPSYIRQYTGANIYDYAWSGAVCDVLIANTVRNGVTQNQIPTFLEDNGYVSNTTGQPALVNPPDETVYAIWIGTNDIGYGGFLTEVQPAGMPLTYLTDCVYAQLDRLYAIGARVFVLMNMAPLDLTPLYALPQNGGSVNAQYWSDKAAYDSNITRSSEKMRQYVTMVNAVYDYQTSYDVVIANRYPHSRFAVYDVHALMTDMWANPSHYLNGTAPYNVTSSVYRCGSPCASNAVRDSYLWYDDLHPSEQTDRIIAREFVNLIEGKTYIHSPIVPPTASLILPLEDIFRASYNEIEYLKVYFSHIQNPHIQHRFEAEILDPIEEFQVLVTKEYTFLFKDAFPHRINEAAGLGEPQRAQAREGVIRLLQKIDMLNWNITVWAYQHAMIDLRQVDARENILTQGESIWARRFRSIKEDVDAVLGQFSYHGHPLQYVGSLNHGIRGRHKGKSAINLDDFDVDLFVAHAEEWRRHLPVIRGQFPENFSNGKIYPLGTHLHELQNLGHAVGHALAANLTGKVKKSWRFIGNTEIVLREIGAY
;
A
#
# COMPACT_ATOMS: atom_id res chain seq x y z
N MET A 1 -47.13 -54.42 -1.78
CA MET A 1 -46.50 -53.96 -0.53
C MET A 1 -45.33 -53.05 -0.85
N LYS A 2 -45.49 -51.73 -0.67
CA LYS A 2 -44.55 -50.79 -0.02
C LYS A 2 -44.91 -49.34 -0.39
N LEU A 3 -44.85 -48.52 0.65
CA LEU A 3 -45.23 -47.12 0.77
C LEU A 3 -44.62 -46.21 -0.31
N VAL A 4 -45.40 -45.21 -0.73
CA VAL A 4 -44.91 -43.99 -1.39
C VAL A 4 -44.92 -42.88 -0.34
N PHE A 5 -43.75 -42.31 -0.08
CA PHE A 5 -43.53 -41.16 0.79
C PHE A 5 -43.77 -39.88 -0.03
N THR A 6 -44.71 -39.05 0.42
CA THR A 6 -44.95 -37.70 -0.11
C THR A 6 -44.05 -36.72 0.63
N LEU A 7 -43.12 -36.04 -0.07
CA LEU A 7 -42.30 -34.97 0.49
C LEU A 7 -43.09 -33.65 0.48
N LEU A 8 -43.25 -33.05 1.66
CA LEU A 8 -43.82 -31.72 1.88
C LEU A 8 -42.68 -30.69 1.74
N VAL A 9 -42.75 -29.79 0.76
CA VAL A 9 -41.84 -28.65 0.63
C VAL A 9 -42.42 -27.47 1.40
N LEU A 10 -41.80 -27.08 2.52
CA LEU A 10 -42.11 -25.84 3.22
C LEU A 10 -41.55 -24.64 2.43
N ALA A 11 -42.43 -23.74 2.01
CA ALA A 11 -42.06 -22.42 1.53
C ALA A 11 -41.74 -21.50 2.73
N LEU A 12 -40.46 -21.14 2.90
CA LEU A 12 -40.05 -20.06 3.80
C LEU A 12 -40.00 -18.77 3.00
N ALA A 13 -40.98 -17.88 3.25
CA ALA A 13 -40.95 -16.51 2.76
C ALA A 13 -39.89 -15.71 3.56
N PRO A 14 -38.92 -15.04 2.92
CA PRO A 14 -37.99 -14.18 3.63
C PRO A 14 -38.70 -12.87 3.99
N THR A 15 -38.96 -12.68 5.28
CA THR A 15 -39.25 -11.35 5.82
C THR A 15 -38.00 -10.49 5.67
N ALA A 16 -38.02 -9.56 4.71
CA ALA A 16 -37.00 -8.54 4.58
C ALA A 16 -37.07 -7.60 5.79
N THR A 17 -36.26 -7.87 6.81
CA THR A 17 -35.87 -6.83 7.76
C THR A 17 -35.01 -5.84 7.00
N VAL A 18 -35.57 -4.67 6.68
CA VAL A 18 -34.80 -3.51 6.25
C VAL A 18 -33.94 -3.09 7.44
N SER A 19 -32.75 -3.69 7.54
CA SER A 19 -31.68 -3.12 8.35
C SER A 19 -31.27 -1.83 7.65
N ALA A 20 -31.72 -0.70 8.17
CA ALA A 20 -31.19 0.60 7.78
C ALA A 20 -29.66 0.51 7.82
N PRO A 21 -28.94 0.90 6.75
CA PRO A 21 -27.49 0.83 6.73
C PRO A 21 -26.96 1.66 7.90
N LEU A 22 -26.22 1.01 8.80
CA LEU A 22 -25.45 1.68 9.82
C LEU A 22 -24.50 2.65 9.11
N GLN A 23 -24.81 3.94 9.22
CA GLN A 23 -24.00 5.04 8.73
C GLN A 23 -22.67 5.04 9.50
N GLN A 24 -21.71 4.24 9.06
CA GLN A 24 -20.41 4.12 9.70
C GLN A 24 -19.54 5.28 9.23
N ARG A 25 -19.59 6.38 9.99
CA ARG A 25 -18.65 7.50 9.95
C ARG A 25 -17.21 6.97 9.87
N SER A 26 -16.32 7.64 9.13
CA SER A 26 -14.87 7.48 9.27
C SER A 26 -14.57 7.44 10.77
N ARG A 27 -14.12 6.30 11.29
CA ARG A 27 -13.95 6.17 12.73
C ARG A 27 -12.65 6.86 13.09
N GLU A 28 -12.78 8.14 13.42
CA GLU A 28 -11.85 8.84 14.30
C GLU A 28 -11.36 7.85 15.37
N LEU A 29 -10.04 7.80 15.57
CA LEU A 29 -9.45 6.97 16.61
C LEU A 29 -10.02 7.36 17.97
N LEU A 30 -10.36 8.63 18.13
CA LEU A 30 -11.03 9.22 19.29
C LEU A 30 -12.07 10.27 18.85
N LYS A 31 -13.26 10.25 19.47
CA LYS A 31 -14.25 11.33 19.31
C LYS A 31 -13.77 12.64 19.93
N ARG A 32 -12.95 12.52 20.97
CA ARG A 32 -12.33 13.63 21.68
C ARG A 32 -10.94 13.19 22.11
N PHE A 33 -9.94 13.97 21.78
CA PHE A 33 -8.55 13.73 22.13
C PHE A 33 -8.12 14.77 23.15
N THR A 34 -7.92 14.35 24.41
CA THR A 34 -7.52 15.25 25.49
C THR A 34 -6.14 14.94 26.04
N SER A 35 -5.65 13.72 25.86
CA SER A 35 -4.40 13.30 26.48
C SER A 35 -3.62 12.31 25.61
N LEU A 36 -2.30 12.43 25.63
CA LEU A 36 -1.35 11.50 25.01
C LEU A 36 -0.37 11.02 26.09
N VAL A 37 -0.28 9.71 26.27
CA VAL A 37 0.80 9.08 27.02
C VAL A 37 1.74 8.44 26.01
N VAL A 38 3.02 8.78 26.04
CA VAL A 38 3.99 8.31 25.04
C VAL A 38 5.23 7.69 25.70
N PHE A 39 5.69 6.61 25.10
CA PHE A 39 6.89 5.85 25.47
C PHE A 39 7.82 5.76 24.25
N GLY A 40 9.12 5.74 24.49
CA GLY A 40 10.07 5.70 23.38
C GLY A 40 11.50 6.06 23.75
N ASP A 41 12.26 6.50 22.75
CA ASP A 41 13.67 6.83 22.90
C ASP A 41 13.97 8.32 22.68
N SER A 42 15.16 8.62 22.14
CA SER A 42 15.60 9.99 21.85
C SER A 42 14.76 10.69 20.80
N TYR A 43 13.96 9.97 19.99
CA TYR A 43 13.08 10.59 19.01
C TYR A 43 11.85 11.24 19.67
N THR A 44 11.59 10.91 20.93
CA THR A 44 10.39 11.35 21.66
C THR A 44 10.74 12.14 22.92
N ASP A 45 11.83 11.82 23.61
CA ASP A 45 12.17 12.32 24.95
C ASP A 45 12.24 13.86 25.08
N ASN A 46 11.29 14.46 25.81
CA ASN A 46 11.18 15.89 26.13
C ASN A 46 11.98 16.35 27.38
N GLY A 47 12.59 15.42 28.12
CA GLY A 47 13.39 15.66 29.32
C GLY A 47 12.64 15.59 30.66
N VAL A 48 11.32 15.42 30.67
CA VAL A 48 10.55 15.18 31.88
C VAL A 48 10.73 13.71 32.31
N ARG A 49 10.77 13.48 33.63
CA ARG A 49 11.06 12.15 34.21
C ARG A 49 9.97 11.64 35.16
N SER A 50 9.12 12.53 35.66
CA SER A 50 7.92 12.19 36.41
C SER A 50 6.93 13.34 36.26
N TYR A 51 5.65 13.00 36.25
CA TYR A 51 4.52 13.92 36.22
C TYR A 51 3.84 14.08 37.59
N LYS A 52 4.45 13.55 38.65
CA LYS A 52 4.05 13.87 40.03
C LYS A 52 4.41 15.33 40.34
N PRO A 53 3.48 16.13 40.86
CA PRO A 53 3.80 17.50 41.26
C PRO A 53 4.91 17.57 42.33
N PRO A 54 5.87 18.51 42.22
CA PRO A 54 6.00 19.50 41.15
C PRO A 54 6.59 18.90 39.87
N VAL A 55 5.94 19.16 38.72
CA VAL A 55 6.38 18.68 37.41
C VAL A 55 7.44 19.62 36.84
N ALA A 56 8.56 19.07 36.40
CA ALA A 56 9.62 19.84 35.75
C ALA A 56 9.14 20.39 34.40
N ALA A 57 9.68 21.54 33.99
CA ALA A 57 9.40 22.08 32.66
C ALA A 57 10.05 21.22 31.57
N GLU A 58 9.34 21.04 30.45
CA GLU A 58 9.89 20.40 29.25
C GLU A 58 11.05 21.23 28.69
N SER A 59 12.08 20.56 28.19
CA SER A 59 13.20 21.24 27.53
C SER A 59 12.88 21.55 26.07
N ALA A 60 13.17 22.78 25.64
CA ALA A 60 13.09 23.21 24.24
C ALA A 60 14.38 22.94 23.44
N LYS A 61 15.33 22.20 24.02
CA LYS A 61 16.61 21.81 23.40
C LYS A 61 16.82 20.32 23.59
N ARG A 62 16.24 19.53 22.68
CA ARG A 62 16.32 18.06 22.68
C ARG A 62 17.16 17.57 21.49
N SER A 63 17.15 16.25 21.28
CA SER A 63 17.83 15.53 20.20
C SER A 63 17.55 16.08 18.80
N THR A 64 16.36 16.64 18.57
CA THR A 64 15.94 17.25 17.30
C THR A 64 16.50 18.68 17.08
N GLY A 65 17.27 19.19 18.05
CA GLY A 65 17.74 20.57 18.09
C GLY A 65 16.72 21.59 18.56
N GLY A 66 15.55 21.13 18.98
CA GLY A 66 14.41 21.94 19.37
C GLY A 66 13.44 21.15 20.24
N ARG A 67 12.14 21.41 20.09
CA ARG A 67 11.08 20.61 20.71
C ARG A 67 10.82 19.33 19.92
N VAL A 68 10.53 18.26 20.64
CA VAL A 68 10.15 16.94 20.09
C VAL A 68 8.69 16.92 19.63
N TRP A 69 8.34 15.99 18.74
CA TRP A 69 6.99 15.85 18.16
C TRP A 69 5.83 15.86 19.20
N PRO A 70 5.91 15.26 20.41
CA PRO A 70 4.79 15.30 21.36
C PRO A 70 4.51 16.70 21.87
N SER A 71 5.55 17.54 22.04
CA SER A 71 5.39 18.94 22.45
C SER A 71 4.63 19.75 21.38
N TYR A 72 4.78 19.41 20.10
CA TYR A 72 4.01 20.02 19.02
C TYR A 72 2.54 19.58 19.03
N ILE A 73 2.25 18.33 19.39
CA ILE A 73 0.86 17.88 19.59
C ILE A 73 0.18 18.72 20.67
N ARG A 74 0.85 18.98 21.80
CA ARG A 74 0.32 19.90 22.83
C ARG A 74 0.00 21.25 22.23
N GLN A 75 0.90 21.79 21.41
CA GLN A 75 0.71 23.08 20.78
C GLN A 75 -0.47 23.09 19.77
N TYR A 76 -0.66 22.02 19.02
CA TYR A 76 -1.69 21.94 17.98
C TYR A 76 -3.09 21.67 18.55
N THR A 77 -3.18 20.93 19.66
CA THR A 77 -4.44 20.39 20.17
C THR A 77 -4.83 20.87 21.57
N GLY A 78 -3.87 21.36 22.35
CA GLY A 78 -4.05 21.64 23.78
C GLY A 78 -4.12 20.38 24.66
N ALA A 79 -3.86 19.19 24.11
CA ALA A 79 -3.89 17.93 24.87
C ALA A 79 -2.82 17.88 25.97
N ASN A 80 -3.13 17.16 27.06
CA ASN A 80 -2.15 16.82 28.08
C ASN A 80 -1.18 15.78 27.52
N ILE A 81 0.12 16.10 27.49
CA ILE A 81 1.15 15.17 27.03
C ILE A 81 1.94 14.66 28.22
N TYR A 82 2.03 13.33 28.31
CA TYR A 82 2.77 12.59 29.32
C TYR A 82 3.81 11.72 28.62
N ASP A 83 4.96 12.33 28.36
CA ASP A 83 6.11 11.71 27.73
C ASP A 83 7.03 11.07 28.76
N TYR A 84 7.13 9.74 28.69
CA TYR A 84 8.01 8.90 29.50
C TYR A 84 9.24 8.40 28.72
N ALA A 85 9.43 8.84 27.47
CA ALA A 85 10.54 8.43 26.64
C ALA A 85 11.88 8.86 27.25
N TRP A 86 12.91 8.05 26.99
CA TRP A 86 14.25 8.32 27.49
C TRP A 86 15.26 8.19 26.36
N SER A 87 16.06 9.23 26.14
CA SER A 87 17.10 9.26 25.14
C SER A 87 18.05 8.06 25.28
N GLY A 88 18.23 7.31 24.20
CA GLY A 88 19.05 6.09 24.17
C GLY A 88 18.37 4.83 24.72
N ALA A 89 17.08 4.89 25.06
CA ALA A 89 16.36 3.73 25.57
C ALA A 89 16.18 2.64 24.50
N VAL A 90 16.08 1.41 25.00
CA VAL A 90 15.66 0.21 24.28
C VAL A 90 14.27 -0.23 24.77
N CYS A 91 13.59 -1.14 24.09
CA CYS A 91 12.34 -1.70 24.61
C CYS A 91 12.59 -2.49 25.91
N ASP A 92 13.62 -3.33 25.87
CA ASP A 92 14.08 -4.13 27.00
C ASP A 92 15.61 -4.00 27.12
N VAL A 93 16.10 -3.67 28.31
CA VAL A 93 17.54 -3.53 28.58
C VAL A 93 18.33 -4.79 28.25
N LEU A 94 17.68 -5.97 28.19
CA LEU A 94 18.32 -7.22 27.78
C LEU A 94 18.85 -7.20 26.34
N ILE A 95 18.34 -6.34 25.46
CA ILE A 95 18.80 -6.23 24.06
C ILE A 95 20.17 -5.54 23.98
N ALA A 96 20.47 -4.66 24.93
CA ALA A 96 21.71 -3.89 24.93
C ALA A 96 22.71 -4.45 25.95
N ASN A 97 24.00 -4.37 25.61
CA ASN A 97 25.08 -4.71 26.54
C ASN A 97 25.60 -3.51 27.33
N THR A 98 25.04 -2.31 27.12
CA THR A 98 25.37 -1.08 27.83
C THR A 98 24.27 -0.70 28.81
N VAL A 99 24.63 0.07 29.85
CA VAL A 99 23.66 0.59 30.82
C VAL A 99 22.71 1.55 30.10
N ARG A 100 21.47 1.10 29.87
CA ARG A 100 20.40 1.86 29.21
C ARG A 100 19.15 1.83 30.06
N ASN A 101 18.27 2.79 29.80
CA ASN A 101 16.89 2.71 30.26
C ASN A 101 16.08 1.83 29.30
N GLY A 102 15.09 1.13 29.84
CA GLY A 102 14.15 0.31 29.08
C GLY A 102 12.73 0.84 29.18
N VAL A 103 11.94 0.66 28.11
CA VAL A 103 10.47 0.83 28.21
C VAL A 103 9.93 -0.11 29.29
N THR A 104 10.41 -1.36 29.30
CA THR A 104 10.02 -2.39 30.25
C THR A 104 10.41 -2.07 31.69
N GLN A 105 11.67 -1.65 31.91
CA GLN A 105 12.27 -1.49 33.24
C GLN A 105 12.01 -0.12 33.87
N ASN A 106 11.87 0.94 33.07
CA ASN A 106 11.83 2.31 33.58
C ASN A 106 10.54 3.03 33.19
N GLN A 107 10.17 3.05 31.92
CA GLN A 107 9.13 3.97 31.44
C GLN A 107 7.72 3.51 31.85
N ILE A 108 7.36 2.25 31.59
CA ILE A 108 6.07 1.69 32.02
C ILE A 108 5.93 1.73 33.55
N PRO A 109 6.90 1.27 34.36
CA PRO A 109 6.81 1.38 35.81
C PRO A 109 6.61 2.83 36.30
N THR A 110 7.36 3.79 35.77
CA THR A 110 7.21 5.21 36.16
C THR A 110 5.84 5.75 35.81
N PHE A 111 5.33 5.43 34.61
CA PHE A 111 3.96 5.79 34.24
C PHE A 111 2.92 5.18 35.19
N LEU A 112 3.04 3.90 35.55
CA LEU A 112 2.12 3.26 36.49
C LEU A 112 2.17 3.93 37.88
N GLU A 113 3.35 4.33 38.32
CA GLU A 113 3.54 5.04 39.59
C GLU A 113 2.92 6.44 39.61
N ASP A 114 3.02 7.17 38.49
CA ASP A 114 2.41 8.48 38.30
C ASP A 114 0.89 8.36 38.13
N ASN A 115 0.41 7.39 37.35
CA ASN A 115 -1.01 7.16 37.08
C ASN A 115 -1.79 6.73 38.34
N GLY A 116 -1.11 6.06 39.27
CA GLY A 116 -1.68 5.71 40.58
C GLY A 116 -1.53 6.80 41.64
N TYR A 117 -0.83 7.90 41.35
CA TYR A 117 -0.60 8.95 42.34
C TYR A 117 -1.79 9.89 42.48
N VAL A 118 -2.19 10.14 43.73
CA VAL A 118 -3.13 11.18 44.12
C VAL A 118 -2.45 12.09 45.14
N SER A 119 -2.50 13.40 44.91
CA SER A 119 -1.90 14.36 45.82
C SER A 119 -2.66 14.37 47.15
N ASN A 120 -1.93 14.17 48.25
CA ASN A 120 -2.50 14.27 49.60
C ASN A 120 -2.93 15.70 49.97
N THR A 121 -2.44 16.72 49.26
CA THR A 121 -2.77 18.12 49.54
C THR A 121 -3.92 18.65 48.70
N THR A 122 -3.98 18.29 47.41
CA THR A 122 -5.01 18.79 46.49
C THR A 122 -6.12 17.78 46.21
N GLY A 123 -5.92 16.50 46.54
CA GLY A 123 -6.82 15.40 46.21
C GLY A 123 -6.88 15.09 44.70
N GLN A 124 -6.05 15.72 43.88
CA GLN A 124 -6.05 15.55 42.44
C GLN A 124 -5.06 14.46 42.00
N PRO A 125 -5.39 13.68 40.96
CA PRO A 125 -4.43 12.77 40.35
C PRO A 125 -3.28 13.54 39.69
N ALA A 126 -2.11 12.91 39.55
CA ALA A 126 -1.01 13.50 38.78
C ALA A 126 -1.35 13.59 37.28
N LEU A 127 -2.04 12.56 36.76
CA LEU A 127 -2.41 12.46 35.35
C LEU A 127 -3.90 12.70 35.14
N VAL A 128 -4.24 13.41 34.07
CA VAL A 128 -5.60 13.57 33.56
C VAL A 128 -5.68 12.83 32.24
N ASN A 129 -6.08 11.57 32.28
CA ASN A 129 -6.00 10.64 31.16
C ASN A 129 -7.20 9.67 31.14
N PRO A 130 -8.43 10.17 30.92
CA PRO A 130 -9.60 9.31 30.78
C PRO A 130 -9.39 8.29 29.65
N PRO A 131 -9.65 6.97 29.87
CA PRO A 131 -9.31 5.93 28.91
C PRO A 131 -9.91 6.06 27.51
N ASP A 132 -11.04 6.73 27.37
CA ASP A 132 -11.78 6.93 26.13
C ASP A 132 -11.48 8.27 25.42
N GLU A 133 -10.62 9.12 26.01
CA GLU A 133 -10.10 10.36 25.41
C GLU A 133 -8.55 10.41 25.39
N THR A 134 -7.88 9.32 25.80
CA THR A 134 -6.41 9.20 25.87
C THR A 134 -5.85 8.26 24.83
N VAL A 135 -4.82 8.70 24.09
CA VAL A 135 -4.01 7.85 23.22
C VAL A 135 -2.74 7.41 23.97
N TYR A 136 -2.40 6.13 23.83
CA TYR A 136 -1.14 5.55 24.29
C TYR A 136 -0.27 5.22 23.08
N ALA A 137 0.88 5.87 22.97
CA ALA A 137 1.77 5.69 21.83
C ALA A 137 3.13 5.12 22.25
N ILE A 138 3.68 4.24 21.41
CA ILE A 138 5.04 3.70 21.58
C ILE A 138 5.82 3.91 20.28
N TRP A 139 6.97 4.59 20.38
CA TRP A 139 7.96 4.70 19.30
C TRP A 139 9.34 4.31 19.80
N ILE A 140 9.73 3.06 19.58
CA ILE A 140 10.95 2.46 20.12
C ILE A 140 11.54 1.48 19.10
N GLY A 141 12.85 1.27 19.19
CA GLY A 141 13.57 0.29 18.38
C GLY A 141 14.89 0.81 17.81
N THR A 142 15.10 2.14 17.77
CA THR A 142 16.29 2.75 17.15
C THR A 142 17.59 2.26 17.79
N ASN A 143 17.60 2.17 19.12
CA ASN A 143 18.74 1.68 19.89
C ASN A 143 18.79 0.15 19.97
N ASP A 144 17.65 -0.51 19.81
CA ASP A 144 17.52 -1.97 19.84
C ASP A 144 18.15 -2.58 18.58
N ILE A 145 17.79 -2.08 17.41
CA ILE A 145 18.26 -2.62 16.13
C ILE A 145 19.54 -1.96 15.64
N GLY A 146 19.99 -0.88 16.28
CA GLY A 146 21.14 -0.05 15.88
C GLY A 146 22.46 -0.41 16.56
N TYR A 147 23.40 0.53 16.53
CA TYR A 147 24.70 0.41 17.18
C TYR A 147 24.56 0.22 18.69
N GLY A 148 25.20 -0.83 19.23
CA GLY A 148 25.02 -1.24 20.62
C GLY A 148 23.75 -2.07 20.88
N GLY A 149 23.15 -2.63 19.82
CA GLY A 149 22.09 -3.63 19.84
C GLY A 149 22.29 -4.69 18.75
N PHE A 150 21.21 -5.11 18.06
CA PHE A 150 21.25 -6.19 17.05
C PHE A 150 22.20 -5.91 15.88
N LEU A 151 22.39 -4.63 15.49
CA LEU A 151 23.27 -4.31 14.37
C LEU A 151 24.71 -4.76 14.61
N THR A 152 25.17 -4.67 15.85
CA THR A 152 26.53 -5.02 16.26
C THR A 152 26.59 -6.28 17.11
N GLU A 153 25.55 -7.12 17.04
CA GLU A 153 25.52 -8.46 17.62
C GLU A 153 25.79 -8.50 19.13
N VAL A 154 25.41 -7.44 19.87
CA VAL A 154 25.69 -7.36 21.32
C VAL A 154 24.58 -7.94 22.20
N GLN A 155 23.42 -8.22 21.62
CA GLN A 155 22.32 -8.89 22.29
C GLN A 155 22.73 -10.30 22.74
N PRO A 156 22.04 -10.91 23.73
CA PRO A 156 22.27 -12.29 24.13
C PRO A 156 22.25 -13.27 22.95
N ALA A 157 23.18 -14.23 22.97
CA ALA A 157 23.33 -15.21 21.91
C ALA A 157 22.02 -15.98 21.65
N GLY A 158 21.61 -16.06 20.38
CA GLY A 158 20.39 -16.74 19.95
C GLY A 158 19.10 -15.92 20.09
N MET A 159 19.15 -14.69 20.59
CA MET A 159 17.99 -13.81 20.64
C MET A 159 17.55 -13.41 19.22
N PRO A 160 16.30 -13.67 18.81
CA PRO A 160 15.81 -13.26 17.50
C PRO A 160 15.46 -11.77 17.47
N LEU A 161 15.52 -11.15 16.29
CA LEU A 161 15.12 -9.75 16.10
C LEU A 161 13.66 -9.49 16.53
N THR A 162 12.78 -10.49 16.38
CA THR A 162 11.38 -10.42 16.82
C THR A 162 11.21 -10.23 18.33
N TYR A 163 12.26 -10.46 19.13
CA TYR A 163 12.21 -10.15 20.56
C TYR A 163 11.89 -8.67 20.83
N LEU A 164 12.34 -7.76 19.95
CA LEU A 164 11.95 -6.35 20.01
C LEU A 164 10.43 -6.19 19.91
N THR A 165 9.81 -6.78 18.89
CA THR A 165 8.38 -6.65 18.66
C THR A 165 7.58 -7.34 19.77
N ASP A 166 8.04 -8.50 20.24
CA ASP A 166 7.45 -9.20 21.39
C ASP A 166 7.46 -8.33 22.65
N CYS A 167 8.59 -7.65 22.92
CA CYS A 167 8.70 -6.71 24.03
C CYS A 167 7.67 -5.57 23.91
N VAL A 168 7.51 -4.98 22.72
CA VAL A 168 6.56 -3.88 22.49
C VAL A 168 5.13 -4.34 22.74
N TYR A 169 4.69 -5.48 22.17
CA TYR A 169 3.35 -6.01 22.41
C TYR A 169 3.13 -6.39 23.88
N ALA A 170 4.15 -6.90 24.58
CA ALA A 170 4.06 -7.15 26.02
C ALA A 170 3.84 -5.84 26.83
N GLN A 171 4.39 -4.71 26.39
CA GLN A 171 4.11 -3.42 27.04
C GLN A 171 2.70 -2.91 26.71
N LEU A 172 2.22 -3.13 25.48
CA LEU A 172 0.83 -2.84 25.11
C LEU A 172 -0.16 -3.66 25.96
N ASP A 173 0.12 -4.94 26.22
CA ASP A 173 -0.67 -5.78 27.14
C ASP A 173 -0.73 -5.18 28.54
N ARG A 174 0.41 -4.71 29.08
CA ARG A 174 0.47 -4.08 30.42
C ARG A 174 -0.37 -2.81 30.49
N LEU A 175 -0.32 -1.98 29.45
CA LEU A 175 -1.17 -0.79 29.36
C LEU A 175 -2.65 -1.17 29.22
N TYR A 176 -2.97 -2.17 28.39
CA TYR A 176 -4.35 -2.66 28.25
C TYR A 176 -4.92 -3.17 29.57
N ALA A 177 -4.12 -3.91 30.34
CA ALA A 177 -4.50 -4.49 31.64
C ALA A 177 -4.90 -3.44 32.68
N ILE A 178 -4.36 -2.22 32.60
CA ILE A 178 -4.70 -1.12 33.52
C ILE A 178 -5.80 -0.18 32.98
N GLY A 179 -6.40 -0.53 31.84
CA GLY A 179 -7.54 0.21 31.30
C GLY A 179 -7.26 1.05 30.06
N ALA A 180 -6.04 1.07 29.50
CA ALA A 180 -5.79 1.76 28.23
C ALA A 180 -6.59 1.11 27.08
N ARG A 181 -7.19 1.93 26.20
CA ARG A 181 -8.06 1.44 25.12
C ARG A 181 -7.74 1.99 23.74
N VAL A 182 -6.90 3.00 23.62
CA VAL A 182 -6.56 3.57 22.31
C VAL A 182 -5.06 3.62 22.16
N PHE A 183 -4.55 2.87 21.18
CA PHE A 183 -3.14 2.63 20.98
C PHE A 183 -2.69 3.13 19.61
N VAL A 184 -1.53 3.78 19.57
CA VAL A 184 -0.82 4.09 18.33
C VAL A 184 0.57 3.47 18.39
N LEU A 185 0.81 2.50 17.53
CA LEU A 185 2.13 1.91 17.35
C LEU A 185 2.86 2.67 16.23
N MET A 186 3.97 3.33 16.55
CA MET A 186 4.78 4.00 15.54
C MET A 186 5.81 3.01 15.03
N ASN A 187 5.81 2.75 13.72
CA ASN A 187 6.76 1.81 13.13
C ASN A 187 8.19 2.41 13.10
N MET A 188 9.17 1.61 12.68
CA MET A 188 10.56 2.05 12.64
C MET A 188 10.73 3.20 11.67
N ALA A 189 11.42 4.27 12.08
CA ALA A 189 11.91 5.28 11.14
C ALA A 189 12.80 4.63 10.06
N PRO A 190 12.98 5.26 8.88
CA PRO A 190 13.85 4.73 7.83
C PRO A 190 15.31 4.94 8.23
N LEU A 191 15.81 4.13 9.17
CA LEU A 191 17.12 4.33 9.79
C LEU A 191 18.26 4.22 8.79
N ASP A 192 18.10 3.39 7.76
CA ASP A 192 19.00 3.27 6.61
C ASP A 192 19.10 4.53 5.74
N LEU A 193 18.26 5.55 5.97
CA LEU A 193 18.37 6.87 5.35
C LEU A 193 19.01 7.93 6.26
N THR A 194 19.26 7.61 7.54
CA THR A 194 19.93 8.54 8.46
C THR A 194 21.42 8.67 8.10
N PRO A 195 22.07 9.84 8.25
CA PRO A 195 23.51 9.96 7.97
C PRO A 195 24.38 8.95 8.76
N LEU A 196 23.90 8.44 9.89
CA LEU A 196 24.54 7.40 10.69
C LEU A 196 24.58 6.04 9.96
N TYR A 197 23.53 5.63 9.25
CA TYR A 197 23.43 4.30 8.62
C TYR A 197 23.28 4.33 7.10
N ALA A 198 23.18 5.50 6.48
CA ALA A 198 22.99 5.62 5.04
C ALA A 198 24.14 5.03 4.23
N LEU A 199 23.81 4.68 2.99
CA LEU A 199 24.81 4.36 1.98
C LEU A 199 25.76 5.55 1.78
N PRO A 200 27.03 5.31 1.40
CA PRO A 200 27.99 6.39 1.15
C PRO A 200 27.48 7.47 0.19
N GLN A 201 26.82 7.05 -0.91
CA GLN A 201 26.25 7.97 -1.90
C GLN A 201 25.09 8.83 -1.37
N ASN A 202 24.48 8.44 -0.25
CA ASN A 202 23.36 9.13 0.40
C ASN A 202 23.80 9.90 1.66
N GLY A 203 25.09 10.19 1.81
CA GLY A 203 25.62 10.97 2.94
C GLY A 203 26.07 10.13 4.13
N GLY A 204 26.03 8.80 4.02
CA GLY A 204 26.57 7.89 5.01
C GLY A 204 28.07 8.09 5.22
N SER A 205 28.51 8.07 6.49
CA SER A 205 29.92 8.22 6.84
C SER A 205 30.43 7.09 7.73
N VAL A 206 31.73 6.77 7.60
CA VAL A 206 32.49 5.98 8.58
C VAL A 206 32.79 6.79 9.84
N ASN A 207 32.79 8.13 9.74
CA ASN A 207 32.99 9.05 10.86
C ASN A 207 31.63 9.65 11.23
N ALA A 208 30.84 8.87 11.96
CA ALA A 208 29.50 9.26 12.38
C ALA A 208 29.45 9.52 13.89
N GLN A 209 28.65 10.52 14.28
CA GLN A 209 28.63 11.07 15.64
C GLN A 209 28.32 10.04 16.73
N TYR A 210 27.43 9.08 16.44
CA TYR A 210 26.92 8.12 17.42
C TYR A 210 27.48 6.70 17.24
N TRP A 211 28.40 6.51 16.30
CA TRP A 211 29.07 5.23 16.05
C TRP A 211 30.56 5.49 15.81
N SER A 212 31.26 5.81 16.89
CA SER A 212 32.64 6.31 16.84
C SER A 212 33.68 5.28 16.39
N ASP A 213 33.38 3.99 16.55
CA ASP A 213 34.23 2.87 16.14
C ASP A 213 33.74 2.19 14.85
N LYS A 214 32.85 2.83 14.08
CA LYS A 214 32.25 2.26 12.87
C LYS A 214 33.27 1.77 11.87
N ALA A 215 34.34 2.53 11.66
CA ALA A 215 35.43 2.14 10.76
C ALA A 215 36.17 0.87 11.23
N ALA A 216 36.23 0.62 12.54
CA ALA A 216 36.83 -0.58 13.11
C ALA A 216 35.86 -1.77 13.06
N TYR A 217 34.55 -1.52 13.17
CA TYR A 217 33.52 -2.55 13.01
C TYR A 217 33.44 -3.04 11.56
N ASP A 218 33.23 -2.12 10.60
CA ASP A 218 33.24 -2.43 9.18
C ASP A 218 33.56 -1.16 8.36
N SER A 219 34.67 -1.18 7.63
CA SER A 219 35.05 -0.08 6.74
C SER A 219 34.16 -0.01 5.49
N ASN A 220 33.46 -1.09 5.14
CA ASN A 220 32.45 -1.13 4.08
C ASN A 220 31.06 -0.85 4.65
N ILE A 221 30.76 0.43 4.86
CA ILE A 221 29.50 0.86 5.50
C ILE A 221 28.23 0.54 4.69
N THR A 222 28.35 0.12 3.43
CA THR A 222 27.23 -0.44 2.67
C THR A 222 26.63 -1.67 3.36
N ARG A 223 27.46 -2.51 3.99
CA ARG A 223 26.97 -3.72 4.69
C ARG A 223 26.12 -3.38 5.91
N SER A 224 26.57 -2.43 6.74
CA SER A 224 25.79 -1.99 7.90
C SER A 224 24.52 -1.26 7.47
N SER A 225 24.57 -0.49 6.38
CA SER A 225 23.40 0.14 5.78
C SER A 225 22.36 -0.88 5.31
N GLU A 226 22.76 -1.88 4.50
CA GLU A 226 21.85 -2.91 4.03
C GLU A 226 21.31 -3.78 5.17
N LYS A 227 22.13 -4.08 6.18
CA LYS A 227 21.68 -4.79 7.38
C LYS A 227 20.61 -3.99 8.12
N MET A 228 20.80 -2.67 8.27
CA MET A 228 19.80 -1.79 8.87
C MET A 228 18.50 -1.76 8.05
N ARG A 229 18.58 -1.62 6.73
CA ARG A 229 17.41 -1.63 5.83
C ARG A 229 16.60 -2.92 5.98
N GLN A 230 17.29 -4.07 6.05
CA GLN A 230 16.63 -5.37 6.26
C GLN A 230 15.97 -5.47 7.63
N TYR A 231 16.61 -4.97 8.69
CA TYR A 231 16.03 -4.96 10.04
C TYR A 231 14.80 -4.06 10.13
N VAL A 232 14.87 -2.85 9.59
CA VAL A 232 13.73 -1.92 9.52
C VAL A 232 12.57 -2.55 8.73
N THR A 233 12.86 -3.11 7.56
CA THR A 233 11.86 -3.80 6.71
C THR A 233 11.17 -4.93 7.47
N MET A 234 11.96 -5.76 8.17
CA MET A 234 11.45 -6.89 8.93
C MET A 234 10.52 -6.43 10.07
N VAL A 235 10.99 -5.51 10.92
CA VAL A 235 10.23 -5.03 12.08
C VAL A 235 8.93 -4.35 11.63
N ASN A 236 8.99 -3.55 10.57
CA ASN A 236 7.79 -2.87 10.03
C ASN A 236 6.78 -3.86 9.47
N ALA A 237 7.22 -4.92 8.77
CA ALA A 237 6.32 -5.98 8.32
C ALA A 237 5.65 -6.70 9.51
N VAL A 238 6.39 -6.99 10.59
CA VAL A 238 5.78 -7.57 11.80
C VAL A 238 4.73 -6.66 12.39
N TYR A 239 5.01 -5.36 12.54
CA TYR A 239 4.02 -4.43 13.07
C TYR A 239 2.75 -4.38 12.23
N ASP A 240 2.86 -4.38 10.91
CA ASP A 240 1.69 -4.37 10.01
C ASP A 240 0.84 -5.64 10.14
N TYR A 241 1.47 -6.82 9.98
CA TYR A 241 0.77 -8.10 10.01
C TYR A 241 0.30 -8.50 11.41
N GLN A 242 1.17 -8.39 12.42
CA GLN A 242 0.86 -8.82 13.78
C GLN A 242 -0.17 -7.89 14.44
N THR A 243 -0.12 -6.58 14.22
CA THR A 243 -1.14 -5.67 14.80
C THR A 243 -2.51 -6.01 14.23
N SER A 244 -2.60 -6.18 12.91
CA SER A 244 -3.84 -6.55 12.23
C SER A 244 -4.40 -7.88 12.75
N TYR A 245 -3.54 -8.90 12.88
CA TYR A 245 -3.92 -10.19 13.44
C TYR A 245 -4.37 -10.10 14.89
N ASP A 246 -3.57 -9.49 15.78
CA ASP A 246 -3.85 -9.43 17.21
C ASP A 246 -5.14 -8.65 17.51
N VAL A 247 -5.40 -7.56 16.78
CA VAL A 247 -6.56 -6.70 17.02
C VAL A 247 -7.83 -7.29 16.40
N VAL A 248 -7.77 -7.75 15.15
CA VAL A 248 -8.97 -8.12 14.38
C VAL A 248 -9.29 -9.61 14.47
N ILE A 249 -8.28 -10.47 14.41
CA ILE A 249 -8.45 -11.92 14.26
C ILE A 249 -8.38 -12.62 15.62
N ALA A 250 -7.29 -12.42 16.36
CA ALA A 250 -7.12 -12.99 17.69
C ALA A 250 -7.99 -12.28 18.73
N ASN A 251 -8.46 -11.05 18.43
CA ASN A 251 -9.20 -10.21 19.35
C ASN A 251 -8.50 -10.09 20.72
N ARG A 252 -7.16 -9.92 20.70
CA ARG A 252 -6.29 -9.81 21.88
C ARG A 252 -6.63 -8.60 22.73
N TYR A 253 -7.15 -7.53 22.12
CA TYR A 253 -7.52 -6.28 22.78
C TYR A 253 -9.00 -5.92 22.62
N PRO A 254 -9.93 -6.65 23.27
CA PRO A 254 -11.35 -6.34 23.18
C PRO A 254 -11.66 -4.91 23.58
N HIS A 255 -12.56 -4.27 22.82
CA HIS A 255 -13.02 -2.88 23.01
C HIS A 255 -11.93 -1.81 22.91
N SER A 256 -10.79 -2.14 22.29
CA SER A 256 -9.73 -1.19 22.01
C SER A 256 -9.74 -0.71 20.56
N ARG A 257 -9.07 0.41 20.31
CA ARG A 257 -8.78 0.97 18.99
C ARG A 257 -7.28 1.03 18.79
N PHE A 258 -6.83 0.63 17.61
CA PHE A 258 -5.42 0.58 17.26
C PHE A 258 -5.20 1.30 15.94
N ALA A 259 -4.04 1.95 15.83
CA ALA A 259 -3.47 2.37 14.55
C ALA A 259 -1.98 2.06 14.54
N VAL A 260 -1.48 1.61 13.39
CA VAL A 260 -0.07 1.65 13.08
C VAL A 260 0.19 2.97 12.36
N TYR A 261 0.98 3.85 12.97
CA TYR A 261 1.41 5.08 12.34
C TYR A 261 2.68 4.81 11.54
N ASP A 262 2.54 4.83 10.21
CA ASP A 262 3.63 4.57 9.27
C ASP A 262 4.56 5.79 9.13
N VAL A 263 5.32 6.05 10.19
CA VAL A 263 6.37 7.08 10.19
C VAL A 263 7.51 6.73 9.26
N HIS A 264 7.73 5.44 8.97
CA HIS A 264 8.67 4.99 7.95
C HIS A 264 8.35 5.62 6.61
N ALA A 265 7.15 5.35 6.08
CA ALA A 265 6.72 5.86 4.78
C ALA A 265 6.69 7.39 4.75
N LEU A 266 6.22 8.03 5.83
CA LEU A 266 6.21 9.49 5.93
C LEU A 266 7.62 10.08 5.79
N MET A 267 8.58 9.57 6.56
CA MET A 267 9.95 10.09 6.52
C MET A 267 10.69 9.72 5.22
N THR A 268 10.39 8.56 4.62
CA THR A 268 10.88 8.20 3.28
C THR A 268 10.33 9.16 2.22
N ASP A 269 9.06 9.55 2.30
CA ASP A 269 8.49 10.54 1.37
C ASP A 269 9.07 11.93 1.58
N MET A 270 9.34 12.34 2.83
CA MET A 270 10.09 13.57 3.10
C MET A 270 11.50 13.53 2.50
N TRP A 271 12.16 12.37 2.55
CA TRP A 271 13.49 12.20 1.96
C TRP A 271 13.43 12.29 0.43
N ALA A 272 12.44 11.65 -0.21
CA ALA A 272 12.30 11.63 -1.67
C ALA A 272 11.74 12.93 -2.25
N ASN A 273 10.80 13.58 -1.54
CA ASN A 273 10.04 14.74 -1.98
C ASN A 273 10.07 15.89 -0.95
N PRO A 274 11.26 16.37 -0.54
CA PRO A 274 11.40 17.29 0.59
C PRO A 274 10.67 18.63 0.43
N SER A 275 10.42 19.08 -0.79
CA SER A 275 9.73 20.35 -1.07
C SER A 275 8.27 20.38 -0.61
N HIS A 276 7.64 19.22 -0.38
CA HIS A 276 6.28 19.15 0.15
C HIS A 276 6.21 19.37 1.67
N TYR A 277 7.35 19.31 2.36
CA TYR A 277 7.43 19.12 3.80
C TYR A 277 8.31 20.15 4.48
N LEU A 278 9.50 20.35 3.93
CA LEU A 278 10.50 21.26 4.45
C LEU A 278 10.19 22.66 3.92
N ASN A 279 10.23 23.66 4.80
CA ASN A 279 9.78 25.02 4.51
C ASN A 279 10.85 26.08 4.84
N GLY A 280 12.10 25.65 4.99
CA GLY A 280 13.22 26.56 5.17
C GLY A 280 13.62 27.33 3.91
N THR A 281 14.56 28.27 4.08
CA THR A 281 14.99 29.23 3.07
C THR A 281 16.23 28.81 2.29
N ALA A 282 16.85 27.68 2.64
CA ALA A 282 18.00 27.12 1.94
C ALA A 282 17.56 25.95 1.05
N PRO A 283 18.39 25.49 0.10
CA PRO A 283 18.13 24.25 -0.61
C PRO A 283 17.89 23.10 0.37
N TYR A 284 16.86 22.30 0.10
CA TYR A 284 16.49 21.19 0.98
C TYR A 284 17.60 20.16 1.08
N ASN A 285 17.86 19.67 2.29
CA ASN A 285 18.92 18.71 2.56
C ASN A 285 18.39 17.51 3.35
N VAL A 286 18.49 16.34 2.73
CA VAL A 286 17.98 15.06 3.27
C VAL A 286 19.09 14.03 3.49
N THR A 287 20.33 14.34 3.10
CA THR A 287 21.49 13.43 3.17
C THR A 287 22.55 13.88 4.17
N SER A 288 22.55 15.15 4.56
CA SER A 288 23.37 15.73 5.63
C SER A 288 22.48 16.24 6.76
N SER A 289 23.07 16.89 7.75
CA SER A 289 22.39 17.34 8.96
C SER A 289 22.71 18.79 9.32
N VAL A 290 21.82 19.41 10.10
CA VAL A 290 22.05 20.75 10.67
C VAL A 290 23.36 20.81 11.45
N TYR A 291 23.67 19.77 12.22
CA TYR A 291 24.90 19.66 13.00
C TYR A 291 26.15 19.68 12.12
N ARG A 292 26.15 18.91 11.02
CA ARG A 292 27.27 18.90 10.05
C ARG A 292 27.41 20.22 9.30
N CYS A 293 26.31 20.92 9.05
CA CYS A 293 26.33 22.24 8.45
C CYS A 293 27.03 23.27 9.35
N GLY A 294 26.77 23.25 10.66
CA GLY A 294 27.43 24.14 11.63
C GLY A 294 26.91 25.58 11.56
N SER A 295 27.82 26.57 11.61
CA SER A 295 27.46 27.99 11.71
C SER A 295 26.57 28.54 10.59
N PRO A 296 26.65 28.10 9.32
CA PRO A 296 25.72 28.52 8.27
C PRO A 296 24.26 28.11 8.54
N CYS A 297 24.04 27.08 9.35
CA CYS A 297 22.70 26.61 9.75
C CYS A 297 22.29 27.11 11.14
N ALA A 298 22.90 28.20 11.64
CA ALA A 298 22.53 28.75 12.94
C ALA A 298 21.11 29.34 12.99
N SER A 299 20.56 29.80 11.86
CA SER A 299 19.21 30.39 11.81
C SER A 299 18.13 29.33 11.63
N ASN A 300 16.99 29.49 12.31
CA ASN A 300 15.85 28.57 12.16
C ASN A 300 15.35 28.48 10.72
N ALA A 301 15.35 29.59 9.99
CA ALA A 301 14.97 29.62 8.58
C ALA A 301 15.81 28.68 7.71
N VAL A 302 17.10 28.52 8.02
CA VAL A 302 17.95 27.55 7.30
C VAL A 302 17.71 26.13 7.82
N ARG A 303 17.61 25.94 9.14
CA ARG A 303 17.40 24.63 9.78
C ARG A 303 16.13 23.93 9.30
N ASP A 304 15.08 24.68 9.03
CA ASP A 304 13.80 24.16 8.53
C ASP A 304 13.90 23.63 7.07
N SER A 305 15.09 23.70 6.45
CA SER A 305 15.40 23.09 5.14
C SER A 305 16.01 21.68 5.27
N TYR A 306 16.25 21.18 6.49
CA TYR A 306 16.92 19.90 6.74
C TYR A 306 15.96 18.85 7.28
N LEU A 307 16.06 17.62 6.78
CA LEU A 307 15.35 16.46 7.34
C LEU A 307 15.96 16.01 8.68
N TRP A 308 17.29 16.07 8.79
CA TRP A 308 18.06 15.57 9.93
C TRP A 308 18.66 16.71 10.75
N TYR A 309 18.55 16.63 12.07
CA TYR A 309 19.26 17.56 12.96
C TYR A 309 20.72 17.20 13.10
N ASP A 310 21.00 15.94 13.38
CA ASP A 310 22.34 15.37 13.49
C ASP A 310 22.43 14.06 12.69
N ASP A 311 23.40 13.19 12.98
CA ASP A 311 23.57 11.98 12.19
C ASP A 311 22.45 10.94 12.37
N LEU A 312 21.64 11.05 13.41
CA LEU A 312 20.64 10.05 13.76
C LEU A 312 19.24 10.64 13.92
N HIS A 313 19.11 11.86 14.44
CA HIS A 313 17.83 12.39 14.88
C HIS A 313 17.14 13.24 13.80
N PRO A 314 15.81 13.13 13.65
CA PRO A 314 15.03 14.03 12.80
C PRO A 314 15.19 15.49 13.25
N SER A 315 15.08 16.42 12.31
CA SER A 315 15.08 17.86 12.61
C SER A 315 13.78 18.32 13.25
N GLU A 316 13.82 19.48 13.92
CA GLU A 316 12.63 20.04 14.56
C GLU A 316 11.48 20.26 13.56
N GLN A 317 11.81 20.58 12.30
CA GLN A 317 10.82 20.71 11.24
C GLN A 317 10.20 19.35 10.86
N THR A 318 11.00 18.28 10.84
CA THR A 318 10.51 16.92 10.65
C THR A 318 9.55 16.52 11.78
N ASP A 319 9.90 16.81 13.03
CA ASP A 319 9.07 16.50 14.21
C ASP A 319 7.72 17.25 14.20
N ARG A 320 7.68 18.51 13.71
CA ARG A 320 6.42 19.24 13.50
C ARG A 320 5.48 18.49 12.56
N ILE A 321 6.02 17.89 11.51
CA ILE A 321 5.23 17.18 10.51
C ILE A 321 4.78 15.83 11.06
N ILE A 322 5.65 15.10 11.76
CA ILE A 322 5.29 13.87 12.45
C ILE A 322 4.14 14.13 13.42
N ALA A 323 4.20 15.22 14.19
CA ALA A 323 3.13 15.64 15.09
C ALA A 323 1.83 15.97 14.36
N ARG A 324 1.91 16.71 13.24
CA ARG A 324 0.74 17.08 12.43
C ARG A 324 0.04 15.83 11.88
N GLU A 325 0.79 14.91 11.27
CA GLU A 325 0.21 13.70 10.69
C GLU A 325 -0.30 12.72 11.77
N PHE A 326 0.31 12.71 12.96
CA PHE A 326 -0.21 11.99 14.11
C PHE A 326 -1.58 12.53 14.55
N VAL A 327 -1.76 13.86 14.61
CA VAL A 327 -3.07 14.47 14.93
C VAL A 327 -4.09 14.13 13.84
N ASN A 328 -3.70 14.22 12.56
CA ASN A 328 -4.55 13.84 11.43
C ASN A 328 -5.01 12.37 11.54
N LEU A 329 -4.11 11.46 11.93
CA LEU A 329 -4.42 10.05 12.17
C LEU A 329 -5.48 9.88 13.29
N ILE A 330 -5.33 10.58 14.42
CA ILE A 330 -6.28 10.51 15.53
C ILE A 330 -7.67 11.00 15.10
N GLU A 331 -7.71 12.11 14.37
CA GLU A 331 -8.95 12.73 13.87
C GLU A 331 -9.56 11.98 12.68
N GLY A 332 -8.97 10.86 12.25
CA GLY A 332 -9.44 10.10 11.09
C GLY A 332 -9.37 10.89 9.78
N LYS A 333 -8.55 11.94 9.74
CA LYS A 333 -8.26 12.79 8.57
C LYS A 333 -7.06 12.24 7.83
N THR A 334 -7.09 11.00 7.35
CA THR A 334 -5.89 10.41 6.71
C THR A 334 -5.64 11.00 5.32
N TYR A 335 -4.57 11.78 5.17
CA TYR A 335 -3.75 11.84 3.95
C TYR A 335 -2.88 10.57 3.93
N ILE A 336 -3.15 9.64 3.02
CA ILE A 336 -2.34 8.43 2.85
C ILE A 336 -1.27 8.75 1.81
N HIS A 337 -0.03 8.94 2.25
CA HIS A 337 1.14 8.96 1.38
C HIS A 337 1.40 7.52 0.89
N SER A 338 0.94 7.23 -0.33
CA SER A 338 1.44 6.11 -1.13
C SER A 338 2.86 6.43 -1.61
N PRO A 339 3.74 5.43 -1.82
CA PRO A 339 5.01 5.65 -2.53
C PRO A 339 4.72 6.24 -3.92
N ILE A 340 5.22 7.46 -4.18
CA ILE A 340 4.99 8.18 -5.42
C ILE A 340 5.85 7.56 -6.53
N VAL A 341 5.20 6.75 -7.38
CA VAL A 341 5.55 6.61 -8.80
C VAL A 341 5.10 7.89 -9.52
N PRO A 342 5.81 8.39 -10.56
CA PRO A 342 5.66 9.76 -11.07
C PRO A 342 4.22 10.13 -11.46
N PRO A 343 3.85 11.42 -11.38
CA PRO A 343 2.48 11.87 -11.57
C PRO A 343 2.12 11.89 -13.06
N THR A 344 1.64 10.77 -13.60
CA THR A 344 0.77 10.77 -14.78
C THR A 344 -0.20 9.58 -14.75
N ALA A 345 -1.25 9.68 -13.93
CA ALA A 345 -2.63 9.30 -14.25
C ALA A 345 -3.45 9.33 -12.96
N SER A 346 -4.50 10.15 -12.91
CA SER A 346 -5.49 10.14 -11.81
C SER A 346 -5.84 8.71 -11.44
N LEU A 347 -5.42 8.25 -10.26
CA LEU A 347 -5.85 7.01 -9.65
C LEU A 347 -7.32 7.20 -9.25
N ILE A 348 -8.19 6.29 -9.69
CA ILE A 348 -9.64 6.45 -9.55
C ILE A 348 -10.17 5.65 -8.36
N LEU A 349 -9.71 4.41 -8.18
CA LEU A 349 -9.89 3.66 -6.94
C LEU A 349 -8.64 3.77 -6.05
N PRO A 350 -8.78 3.79 -4.71
CA PRO A 350 -7.64 3.68 -3.81
C PRO A 350 -6.87 2.38 -4.03
N LEU A 351 -5.54 2.45 -3.96
CA LEU A 351 -4.64 1.30 -4.16
C LEU A 351 -4.76 0.65 -5.57
N GLU A 352 -5.30 1.37 -6.57
CA GLU A 352 -5.35 0.92 -7.97
C GLU A 352 -3.96 0.58 -8.52
N ASP A 353 -2.95 1.35 -8.14
CA ASP A 353 -1.54 1.14 -8.48
C ASP A 353 -0.97 -0.15 -7.89
N ILE A 354 -1.24 -0.43 -6.62
CA ILE A 354 -0.81 -1.67 -5.96
C ILE A 354 -1.53 -2.85 -6.61
N PHE A 355 -2.86 -2.78 -6.77
CA PHE A 355 -3.63 -3.82 -7.44
C PHE A 355 -3.10 -4.09 -8.86
N ARG A 356 -2.82 -3.03 -9.62
CA ARG A 356 -2.23 -3.14 -10.96
C ARG A 356 -0.88 -3.86 -10.93
N ALA A 357 0.02 -3.45 -10.05
CA ALA A 357 1.34 -4.06 -9.91
C ALA A 357 1.21 -5.56 -9.55
N SER A 358 0.45 -5.89 -8.51
CA SER A 358 0.29 -7.27 -8.05
C SER A 358 -0.41 -8.17 -9.08
N TYR A 359 -1.41 -7.66 -9.81
CA TYR A 359 -2.02 -8.39 -10.92
C TYR A 359 -1.00 -8.65 -12.04
N ASN A 360 -0.23 -7.62 -12.43
CA ASN A 360 0.75 -7.72 -13.50
C ASN A 360 1.87 -8.69 -13.13
N GLU A 361 2.29 -8.77 -11.86
CA GLU A 361 3.24 -9.79 -11.41
C GLU A 361 2.73 -11.20 -11.70
N ILE A 362 1.46 -11.50 -11.37
CA ILE A 362 0.87 -12.81 -11.70
C ILE A 362 0.88 -13.04 -13.21
N GLU A 363 0.52 -12.03 -14.01
CA GLU A 363 0.54 -12.15 -15.48
C GLU A 363 1.96 -12.46 -15.99
N TYR A 364 2.98 -11.79 -15.48
CA TYR A 364 4.36 -11.96 -15.91
C TYR A 364 4.95 -13.29 -15.42
N LEU A 365 4.63 -13.74 -14.20
CA LEU A 365 4.97 -15.07 -13.71
C LEU A 365 4.32 -16.15 -14.59
N LYS A 366 3.04 -16.00 -14.90
CA LYS A 366 2.30 -16.90 -15.79
C LYS A 366 2.97 -17.00 -17.16
N VAL A 367 3.27 -15.85 -17.78
CA VAL A 367 3.94 -15.82 -19.08
C VAL A 367 5.33 -16.43 -19.01
N TYR A 368 6.11 -16.13 -17.98
CA TYR A 368 7.45 -16.69 -17.79
C TYR A 368 7.42 -18.21 -17.71
N PHE A 369 6.63 -18.77 -16.79
CA PHE A 369 6.59 -20.23 -16.59
C PHE A 369 5.97 -20.97 -17.77
N SER A 370 5.04 -20.34 -18.50
CA SER A 370 4.50 -20.90 -19.75
C SER A 370 5.51 -20.89 -20.90
N HIS A 371 6.65 -20.20 -20.76
CA HIS A 371 7.71 -20.12 -21.76
C HIS A 371 9.10 -20.45 -21.18
N ILE A 372 9.13 -21.11 -20.02
CA ILE A 372 10.38 -21.46 -19.37
C ILE A 372 11.13 -22.47 -20.25
N GLN A 373 12.44 -22.30 -20.38
CA GLN A 373 13.26 -23.11 -21.29
C GLN A 373 13.23 -24.61 -20.98
N ASN A 374 12.90 -24.99 -19.75
CA ASN A 374 12.81 -26.38 -19.33
C ASN A 374 11.42 -26.96 -19.69
N PRO A 375 11.31 -27.86 -20.70
CA PRO A 375 10.01 -28.33 -21.18
C PRO A 375 9.24 -29.14 -20.14
N HIS A 376 9.93 -29.80 -19.22
CA HIS A 376 9.30 -30.57 -18.15
C HIS A 376 8.66 -29.65 -17.10
N ILE A 377 9.33 -28.56 -16.74
CA ILE A 377 8.77 -27.56 -15.82
C ILE A 377 7.61 -26.81 -16.50
N GLN A 378 7.77 -26.45 -17.77
CA GLN A 378 6.72 -25.82 -18.57
C GLN A 378 5.45 -26.69 -18.62
N HIS A 379 5.57 -27.97 -19.01
CA HIS A 379 4.43 -28.88 -19.09
C HIS A 379 3.75 -29.09 -17.72
N ARG A 380 4.53 -29.13 -16.63
CA ARG A 380 3.92 -29.19 -15.28
C ARG A 380 3.20 -27.90 -14.91
N PHE A 381 3.76 -26.74 -15.23
CA PHE A 381 3.10 -25.46 -14.99
C PHE A 381 1.74 -25.40 -15.70
N GLU A 382 1.73 -25.79 -16.98
CA GLU A 382 0.53 -25.85 -17.80
C GLU A 382 -0.52 -26.81 -17.22
N ALA A 383 -0.09 -27.97 -16.70
CA ALA A 383 -1.00 -28.98 -16.16
C ALA A 383 -1.52 -28.70 -14.74
N GLU A 384 -0.75 -28.00 -13.90
CA GLU A 384 -1.00 -27.93 -12.46
C GLU A 384 -1.48 -26.56 -11.97
N ILE A 385 -1.04 -25.45 -12.60
CA ILE A 385 -1.25 -24.11 -12.05
C ILE A 385 -1.73 -23.06 -13.07
N LEU A 386 -1.52 -23.27 -14.37
CA LEU A 386 -1.95 -22.32 -15.40
C LEU A 386 -3.47 -22.07 -15.37
N ASP A 387 -4.29 -23.13 -15.43
CA ASP A 387 -5.75 -23.01 -15.40
C ASP A 387 -6.24 -22.37 -14.07
N PRO A 388 -5.76 -22.75 -12.87
CA PRO A 388 -6.05 -22.04 -11.62
C PRO A 388 -5.72 -20.53 -11.65
N ILE A 389 -4.61 -20.14 -12.26
CA ILE A 389 -4.26 -18.71 -12.43
C ILE A 389 -5.27 -18.03 -13.35
N GLU A 390 -5.62 -18.63 -14.50
CA GLU A 390 -6.58 -18.06 -15.44
C GLU A 390 -7.97 -17.89 -14.80
N GLU A 391 -8.47 -18.90 -14.09
CA GLU A 391 -9.74 -18.84 -13.36
C GLU A 391 -9.73 -17.74 -12.29
N PHE A 392 -8.64 -17.65 -11.53
CA PHE A 392 -8.46 -16.59 -10.55
C PHE A 392 -8.44 -15.20 -11.20
N GLN A 393 -7.72 -15.03 -12.31
CA GLN A 393 -7.64 -13.75 -13.02
C GLN A 393 -9.01 -13.31 -13.55
N VAL A 394 -9.86 -14.25 -14.00
CA VAL A 394 -11.25 -13.97 -14.36
C VAL A 394 -12.05 -13.50 -13.14
N LEU A 395 -11.94 -14.22 -12.01
CA LEU A 395 -12.65 -13.90 -10.77
C LEU A 395 -12.25 -12.53 -10.21
N VAL A 396 -10.95 -12.29 -10.04
CA VAL A 396 -10.43 -11.03 -9.47
C VAL A 396 -10.73 -9.84 -10.37
N THR A 397 -10.66 -10.01 -11.69
CA THR A 397 -11.05 -8.95 -12.64
C THR A 397 -12.53 -8.64 -12.52
N LYS A 398 -13.39 -9.66 -12.40
CA LYS A 398 -14.84 -9.48 -12.24
C LYS A 398 -15.17 -8.75 -10.94
N GLU A 399 -14.53 -9.13 -9.83
CA GLU A 399 -14.73 -8.46 -8.54
C GLU A 399 -14.20 -7.02 -8.56
N TYR A 400 -13.03 -6.77 -9.17
CA TYR A 400 -12.53 -5.41 -9.35
C TYR A 400 -13.48 -4.56 -10.21
N THR A 401 -14.01 -5.12 -11.30
CA THR A 401 -15.01 -4.43 -12.13
C THR A 401 -16.31 -4.16 -11.35
N PHE A 402 -16.73 -5.07 -10.49
CA PHE A 402 -17.89 -4.84 -9.62
C PHE A 402 -17.61 -3.68 -8.66
N LEU A 403 -16.45 -3.71 -7.99
CA LEU A 403 -16.02 -2.63 -7.09
C LEU A 403 -15.94 -1.28 -7.81
N PHE A 404 -15.40 -1.27 -9.02
CA PHE A 404 -15.31 -0.05 -9.84
C PHE A 404 -16.70 0.48 -10.21
N LYS A 405 -17.64 -0.40 -10.60
CA LYS A 405 -19.01 -0.01 -10.94
C LYS A 405 -19.82 0.43 -9.73
N ASP A 406 -19.58 -0.17 -8.57
CA ASP A 406 -20.17 0.25 -7.29
C ASP A 406 -19.68 1.67 -6.91
N ALA A 407 -18.38 1.91 -7.07
CA ALA A 407 -17.76 3.21 -6.84
C ALA A 407 -18.18 4.26 -7.89
N PHE A 408 -18.34 3.84 -9.15
CA PHE A 408 -18.72 4.70 -10.28
C PHE A 408 -19.89 4.10 -11.07
N PRO A 409 -21.13 4.25 -10.59
CA PRO A 409 -22.31 3.72 -11.29
C PRO A 409 -22.51 4.33 -12.69
N HIS A 410 -22.06 5.58 -12.86
CA HIS A 410 -22.09 6.29 -14.14
C HIS A 410 -20.70 6.85 -14.47
N ARG A 411 -20.31 6.72 -15.74
CA ARG A 411 -18.97 7.12 -16.24
C ARG A 411 -18.65 8.60 -16.01
N ILE A 412 -19.66 9.47 -16.00
CA ILE A 412 -19.48 10.90 -15.73
C ILE A 412 -18.97 11.16 -14.30
N ASN A 413 -19.26 10.24 -13.37
CA ASN A 413 -18.83 10.36 -11.97
C ASN A 413 -17.33 10.10 -11.81
N GLU A 414 -16.67 9.44 -12.78
CA GLU A 414 -15.23 9.18 -12.74
C GLU A 414 -14.41 10.48 -12.62
N ALA A 415 -14.87 11.56 -13.28
CA ALA A 415 -14.20 12.86 -13.25
C ALA A 415 -14.38 13.61 -11.91
N ALA A 416 -15.46 13.32 -11.18
CA ALA A 416 -15.75 13.92 -9.88
C ALA A 416 -14.95 13.26 -8.74
N GLY A 417 -14.36 12.09 -8.99
CA GLY A 417 -13.68 11.28 -7.97
C GLY A 417 -14.65 10.67 -6.95
N LEU A 418 -14.09 9.99 -5.94
CA LEU A 418 -14.87 9.40 -4.84
C LEU A 418 -14.91 10.33 -3.64
N GLY A 419 -16.10 10.50 -3.07
CA GLY A 419 -16.26 11.03 -1.71
C GLY A 419 -15.68 10.06 -0.67
N GLU A 420 -15.28 10.58 0.49
CA GLU A 420 -14.56 9.82 1.52
C GLU A 420 -15.19 8.47 1.93
N PRO A 421 -16.53 8.34 2.12
CA PRO A 421 -17.12 7.04 2.46
C PRO A 421 -17.02 6.00 1.33
N GLN A 422 -17.23 6.42 0.08
CA GLN A 422 -17.10 5.56 -1.09
C GLN A 422 -15.64 5.21 -1.33
N ARG A 423 -14.71 6.14 -1.07
CA ARG A 423 -13.27 5.93 -1.11
C ARG A 423 -12.83 4.88 -0.08
N ALA A 424 -13.30 4.95 1.17
CA ALA A 424 -12.99 3.96 2.19
C ALA A 424 -13.55 2.57 1.85
N GLN A 425 -14.80 2.47 1.41
CA GLN A 425 -15.39 1.20 0.96
C GLN A 425 -14.66 0.61 -0.25
N ALA A 426 -14.31 1.45 -1.22
CA ALA A 426 -13.50 1.05 -2.36
C ALA A 426 -12.13 0.54 -1.90
N ARG A 427 -11.45 1.25 -0.98
CA ARG A 427 -10.17 0.84 -0.41
C ARG A 427 -10.26 -0.54 0.24
N GLU A 428 -11.25 -0.78 1.09
CA GLU A 428 -11.48 -2.08 1.73
C GLU A 428 -11.75 -3.19 0.71
N GLY A 429 -12.50 -2.88 -0.35
CA GLY A 429 -12.70 -3.79 -1.47
C GLY A 429 -11.39 -4.14 -2.19
N VAL A 430 -10.55 -3.14 -2.49
CA VAL A 430 -9.24 -3.38 -3.12
C VAL A 430 -8.31 -4.15 -2.18
N ILE A 431 -8.31 -3.89 -0.87
CA ILE A 431 -7.51 -4.65 0.12
C ILE A 431 -7.89 -6.14 0.10
N ARG A 432 -9.19 -6.47 0.07
CA ARG A 432 -9.63 -7.88 -0.04
C ARG A 432 -9.17 -8.53 -1.34
N LEU A 433 -9.12 -7.79 -2.44
CA LEU A 433 -8.60 -8.29 -3.71
C LEU A 433 -7.09 -8.50 -3.67
N LEU A 434 -6.35 -7.59 -3.02
CA LEU A 434 -4.90 -7.72 -2.80
C LEU A 434 -4.58 -8.95 -1.96
N GLN A 435 -5.30 -9.18 -0.86
CA GLN A 435 -5.16 -10.41 -0.05
C GLN A 435 -5.38 -11.69 -0.88
N LYS A 436 -6.37 -11.68 -1.78
CA LYS A 436 -6.61 -12.79 -2.71
C LYS A 436 -5.45 -12.99 -3.69
N ILE A 437 -4.90 -11.90 -4.22
CA ILE A 437 -3.73 -11.92 -5.10
C ILE A 437 -2.51 -12.46 -4.37
N ASP A 438 -2.28 -12.03 -3.13
CA ASP A 438 -1.16 -12.50 -2.30
C ASP A 438 -1.25 -14.00 -2.03
N MET A 439 -2.45 -14.52 -1.76
CA MET A 439 -2.67 -15.96 -1.62
C MET A 439 -2.31 -16.74 -2.90
N LEU A 440 -2.71 -16.26 -4.08
CA LEU A 440 -2.32 -16.91 -5.34
C LEU A 440 -0.81 -16.79 -5.58
N ASN A 441 -0.22 -15.63 -5.31
CA ASN A 441 1.22 -15.40 -5.43
C ASN A 441 2.04 -16.34 -4.53
N TRP A 442 1.56 -16.59 -3.31
CA TRP A 442 2.12 -17.59 -2.41
C TRP A 442 2.02 -19.00 -3.00
N ASN A 443 0.87 -19.38 -3.57
CA ASN A 443 0.73 -20.68 -4.22
C ASN A 443 1.69 -20.86 -5.41
N ILE A 444 1.87 -19.82 -6.23
CA ILE A 444 2.87 -19.82 -7.32
C ILE A 444 4.28 -19.95 -6.75
N THR A 445 4.58 -19.26 -5.65
CA THR A 445 5.88 -19.31 -4.97
C THR A 445 6.20 -20.71 -4.44
N VAL A 446 5.25 -21.34 -3.76
CA VAL A 446 5.40 -22.72 -3.26
C VAL A 446 5.55 -23.70 -4.42
N TRP A 447 4.73 -23.57 -5.46
CA TRP A 447 4.81 -24.43 -6.64
C TRP A 447 6.17 -24.30 -7.34
N ALA A 448 6.66 -23.08 -7.57
CA ALA A 448 7.95 -22.81 -8.19
C ALA A 448 9.11 -23.42 -7.38
N TYR A 449 9.04 -23.31 -6.05
CA TYR A 449 10.05 -23.90 -5.17
C TYR A 449 10.05 -25.44 -5.27
N GLN A 450 8.88 -26.07 -5.19
CA GLN A 450 8.74 -27.53 -5.18
C GLN A 450 9.04 -28.19 -6.52
N HIS A 451 8.62 -27.57 -7.62
CA HIS A 451 8.61 -28.22 -8.94
C HIS A 451 9.61 -27.66 -9.94
N ALA A 452 10.06 -26.42 -9.73
CA ALA A 452 11.06 -25.75 -10.57
C ALA A 452 12.39 -25.49 -9.85
N MET A 453 12.48 -25.77 -8.54
CA MET A 453 13.64 -25.43 -7.70
C MET A 453 13.98 -23.92 -7.73
N ILE A 454 12.97 -23.08 -7.93
CA ILE A 454 13.08 -21.62 -7.98
C ILE A 454 12.49 -21.04 -6.70
N ASP A 455 13.30 -20.33 -5.92
CA ASP A 455 12.83 -19.64 -4.72
C ASP A 455 12.41 -18.20 -5.02
N LEU A 456 11.11 -17.99 -5.30
CA LEU A 456 10.54 -16.67 -5.56
C LEU A 456 10.48 -15.75 -4.31
N ARG A 457 10.94 -16.21 -3.14
CA ARG A 457 11.12 -15.36 -1.94
C ARG A 457 12.44 -14.60 -1.98
N GLN A 458 13.40 -15.06 -2.79
CA GLN A 458 14.65 -14.34 -3.05
C GLN A 458 14.36 -13.17 -4.00
N VAL A 459 14.63 -11.94 -3.53
CA VAL A 459 14.30 -10.70 -4.26
C VAL A 459 14.90 -10.71 -5.67
N ASP A 460 16.20 -10.99 -5.78
CA ASP A 460 16.90 -11.00 -7.07
C ASP A 460 16.34 -12.07 -8.02
N ALA A 461 15.99 -13.25 -7.51
CA ALA A 461 15.42 -14.32 -8.33
C ALA A 461 14.03 -13.93 -8.86
N ARG A 462 13.20 -13.35 -7.98
CA ARG A 462 11.87 -12.88 -8.32
C ARG A 462 11.91 -11.75 -9.34
N GLU A 463 12.75 -10.73 -9.12
CA GLU A 463 12.88 -9.58 -10.02
C GLU A 463 13.38 -9.99 -11.41
N ASN A 464 14.39 -10.88 -11.47
CA ASN A 464 14.89 -11.40 -12.73
C ASN A 464 13.81 -12.17 -13.53
N ILE A 465 13.02 -12.99 -12.84
CA ILE A 465 11.93 -13.75 -13.46
C ILE A 465 10.81 -12.83 -13.95
N LEU A 466 10.39 -11.86 -13.14
CA LEU A 466 9.37 -10.88 -13.52
C LEU A 466 9.82 -10.06 -14.73
N THR A 467 11.07 -9.60 -14.75
CA THR A 467 11.65 -8.86 -15.89
C THR A 467 11.63 -9.69 -17.17
N GLN A 468 11.98 -10.98 -17.08
CA GLN A 468 11.93 -11.89 -18.22
C GLN A 468 10.49 -12.14 -18.68
N GLY A 469 9.56 -12.36 -17.74
CA GLY A 469 8.13 -12.53 -18.01
C GLY A 469 7.53 -11.32 -18.72
N GLU A 470 7.82 -10.12 -18.24
CA GLU A 470 7.39 -8.87 -18.86
C GLU A 470 7.95 -8.70 -20.27
N SER A 471 9.24 -9.00 -20.48
CA SER A 471 9.88 -8.95 -21.80
C SER A 471 9.25 -9.94 -22.80
N ILE A 472 8.91 -11.15 -22.35
CA ILE A 472 8.19 -12.14 -23.15
C ILE A 472 6.78 -11.63 -23.48
N TRP A 473 6.05 -11.13 -22.47
CA TRP A 473 4.71 -10.58 -22.64
C TRP A 473 4.71 -9.42 -23.66
N ALA A 474 5.65 -8.47 -23.53
CA ALA A 474 5.74 -7.31 -24.42
C ALA A 474 6.06 -7.71 -25.87
N ARG A 475 6.92 -8.72 -26.08
CA ARG A 475 7.19 -9.25 -27.42
C ARG A 475 5.98 -9.95 -28.02
N ARG A 476 5.28 -10.79 -27.24
CA ARG A 476 4.05 -11.46 -27.69
C ARG A 476 2.96 -10.43 -28.04
N PHE A 477 2.77 -9.43 -27.18
CA PHE A 477 1.80 -8.35 -27.42
C PHE A 477 2.07 -7.63 -28.74
N ARG A 478 3.33 -7.21 -29.00
CA ARG A 478 3.69 -6.56 -30.26
C ARG A 478 3.40 -7.45 -31.47
N SER A 479 3.80 -8.72 -31.42
CA SER A 479 3.54 -9.64 -32.53
C SER A 479 2.05 -9.85 -32.80
N ILE A 480 1.25 -10.06 -31.75
CA ILE A 480 -0.21 -10.21 -31.88
C ILE A 480 -0.83 -8.93 -32.46
N LYS A 481 -0.40 -7.76 -31.97
CA LYS A 481 -0.89 -6.47 -32.46
C LYS A 481 -0.55 -6.27 -33.94
N GLU A 482 0.68 -6.57 -34.35
CA GLU A 482 1.11 -6.51 -35.75
C GLU A 482 0.26 -7.42 -36.65
N ASP A 483 -0.05 -8.64 -36.21
CA ASP A 483 -0.93 -9.54 -36.96
C ASP A 483 -2.36 -9.02 -37.07
N VAL A 484 -2.91 -8.46 -35.97
CA VAL A 484 -4.24 -7.84 -35.98
C VAL A 484 -4.26 -6.64 -36.93
N ASP A 485 -3.28 -5.74 -36.84
CA ASP A 485 -3.17 -4.57 -37.71
C ASP A 485 -3.04 -4.99 -39.19
N ALA A 486 -2.24 -6.03 -39.48
CA ALA A 486 -2.06 -6.56 -40.83
C ALA A 486 -3.33 -7.20 -41.40
N VAL A 487 -4.14 -7.86 -40.57
CA VAL A 487 -5.45 -8.37 -40.97
C VAL A 487 -6.38 -7.20 -41.26
N LEU A 488 -6.51 -6.24 -40.34
CA LEU A 488 -7.44 -5.12 -40.51
C LEU A 488 -7.10 -4.24 -41.71
N GLY A 489 -5.81 -4.10 -42.06
CA GLY A 489 -5.35 -3.39 -43.25
C GLY A 489 -5.82 -4.00 -44.58
N GLN A 490 -6.32 -5.24 -44.58
CA GLN A 490 -6.86 -5.91 -45.77
C GLN A 490 -8.35 -5.60 -46.00
N PHE A 491 -9.02 -5.01 -45.01
CA PHE A 491 -10.46 -4.79 -45.03
C PHE A 491 -10.80 -3.30 -44.95
N SER A 492 -11.88 -2.92 -45.63
CA SER A 492 -12.47 -1.59 -45.51
C SER A 492 -13.98 -1.69 -45.68
N TYR A 493 -14.70 -0.69 -45.18
CA TYR A 493 -16.13 -0.55 -45.39
C TYR A 493 -16.38 0.74 -46.18
N HIS A 494 -16.87 0.61 -47.42
CA HIS A 494 -17.00 1.71 -48.40
C HIS A 494 -15.73 2.56 -48.54
N GLY A 495 -14.55 1.94 -48.53
CA GLY A 495 -13.26 2.64 -48.64
C GLY A 495 -12.76 3.29 -47.35
N HIS A 496 -13.52 3.19 -46.24
CA HIS A 496 -13.08 3.62 -44.92
C HIS A 496 -12.37 2.47 -44.18
N PRO A 497 -11.21 2.72 -43.56
CA PRO A 497 -10.46 1.68 -42.86
C PRO A 497 -11.16 1.23 -41.57
N LEU A 498 -10.98 -0.04 -41.23
CA LEU A 498 -11.38 -0.58 -39.92
C LEU A 498 -10.41 -0.10 -38.83
N GLN A 499 -10.94 0.16 -37.64
CA GLN A 499 -10.18 0.59 -36.48
C GLN A 499 -10.65 -0.20 -35.25
N TYR A 500 -9.86 -0.24 -34.18
CA TYR A 500 -10.27 -0.79 -32.89
C TYR A 500 -10.04 0.20 -31.76
N VAL A 501 -10.73 -0.04 -30.65
CA VAL A 501 -10.52 0.67 -29.39
C VAL A 501 -10.13 -0.28 -28.27
N GLY A 502 -9.72 0.27 -27.14
CA GLY A 502 -9.51 -0.49 -25.92
C GLY A 502 -8.08 -1.02 -25.79
N SER A 503 -7.97 -2.20 -25.21
CA SER A 503 -6.72 -2.65 -24.61
C SER A 503 -5.67 -3.13 -25.60
N LEU A 504 -6.06 -3.42 -26.85
CA LEU A 504 -5.12 -3.77 -27.92
C LEU A 504 -4.27 -2.59 -28.39
N ASN A 505 -4.66 -1.34 -28.11
CA ASN A 505 -3.85 -0.19 -28.50
C ASN A 505 -2.50 -0.16 -27.78
N HIS A 506 -2.48 -0.54 -26.50
CA HIS A 506 -1.31 -0.37 -25.63
C HIS A 506 -1.02 -1.57 -24.73
N GLY A 507 -1.80 -2.66 -24.83
CA GLY A 507 -1.66 -3.86 -24.00
C GLY A 507 -2.24 -3.72 -22.59
N ILE A 508 -2.92 -2.61 -22.30
CA ILE A 508 -3.42 -2.27 -20.97
C ILE A 508 -4.95 -2.23 -20.96
N ARG A 509 -5.55 -2.90 -20.00
CA ARG A 509 -7.00 -2.93 -19.79
C ARG A 509 -7.55 -1.59 -19.31
N GLY A 510 -8.85 -1.38 -19.49
CA GLY A 510 -9.51 -0.15 -19.03
C GLY A 510 -9.48 0.04 -17.51
N ARG A 511 -9.84 1.24 -17.05
CA ARG A 511 -9.84 1.62 -15.62
C ARG A 511 -10.69 0.70 -14.74
N HIS A 512 -11.85 0.27 -15.23
CA HIS A 512 -12.73 -0.68 -14.56
C HIS A 512 -12.15 -2.10 -14.42
N LYS A 513 -10.95 -2.35 -14.96
CA LYS A 513 -10.17 -3.58 -14.82
C LYS A 513 -8.78 -3.30 -14.20
N GLY A 514 -8.65 -2.19 -13.45
CA GLY A 514 -7.45 -1.85 -12.69
C GLY A 514 -6.26 -1.38 -13.52
N LYS A 515 -6.46 -1.04 -14.80
CA LYS A 515 -5.36 -0.76 -15.75
C LYS A 515 -4.29 -1.86 -15.76
N SER A 516 -4.71 -3.10 -15.59
CA SER A 516 -3.80 -4.24 -15.62
C SER A 516 -3.40 -4.60 -17.05
N ALA A 517 -2.32 -5.37 -17.20
CA ALA A 517 -1.94 -6.00 -18.46
C ALA A 517 -3.09 -6.87 -19.00
N ILE A 518 -3.23 -6.92 -20.32
CA ILE A 518 -4.15 -7.87 -20.96
C ILE A 518 -3.63 -9.30 -20.83
N ASN A 519 -4.56 -10.23 -20.65
CA ASN A 519 -4.31 -11.63 -20.94
C ASN A 519 -4.23 -11.78 -22.47
N LEU A 520 -3.07 -12.17 -22.98
CA LEU A 520 -2.84 -12.33 -24.42
C LEU A 520 -3.56 -13.54 -25.01
N ASP A 521 -4.01 -14.45 -24.15
CA ASP A 521 -4.71 -15.67 -24.55
C ASP A 521 -6.25 -15.54 -24.45
N ASP A 522 -6.77 -14.41 -23.95
CA ASP A 522 -8.20 -14.13 -23.84
C ASP A 522 -8.47 -12.62 -23.90
N PHE A 523 -8.66 -12.10 -25.12
CA PHE A 523 -8.99 -10.70 -25.41
C PHE A 523 -9.98 -10.55 -26.56
N ASP A 524 -10.71 -9.44 -26.57
CA ASP A 524 -11.63 -9.05 -27.64
C ASP A 524 -10.99 -7.99 -28.54
N VAL A 525 -11.43 -7.93 -29.81
CA VAL A 525 -11.08 -6.86 -30.76
C VAL A 525 -12.32 -5.98 -30.96
N ASP A 526 -12.41 -4.87 -30.22
CA ASP A 526 -13.54 -3.94 -30.29
C ASP A 526 -13.49 -3.09 -31.57
N LEU A 527 -13.91 -3.68 -32.70
CA LEU A 527 -13.83 -3.05 -34.02
C LEU A 527 -14.89 -1.98 -34.26
N PHE A 528 -14.51 -0.95 -35.01
CA PHE A 528 -15.43 0.04 -35.53
C PHE A 528 -14.99 0.57 -36.89
N VAL A 529 -15.94 1.18 -37.60
CA VAL A 529 -15.66 2.03 -38.76
C VAL A 529 -16.31 3.39 -38.57
N ALA A 530 -15.55 4.45 -38.86
CA ALA A 530 -16.04 5.82 -38.85
C ALA A 530 -16.45 6.24 -40.26
N HIS A 531 -17.76 6.34 -40.49
CA HIS A 531 -18.34 6.71 -41.78
C HIS A 531 -19.60 7.55 -41.56
N ALA A 532 -19.43 8.87 -41.52
CA ALA A 532 -20.49 9.82 -41.19
C ALA A 532 -21.73 9.70 -42.08
N GLU A 533 -21.54 9.47 -43.38
CA GLU A 533 -22.66 9.35 -44.33
C GLU A 533 -23.51 8.10 -44.07
N GLU A 534 -22.93 6.90 -44.07
CA GLU A 534 -23.62 5.65 -43.70
C GLU A 534 -24.27 5.75 -42.32
N TRP A 535 -23.56 6.32 -41.35
CA TRP A 535 -24.09 6.46 -39.99
C TRP A 535 -25.35 7.32 -39.98
N ARG A 536 -25.33 8.50 -40.62
CA ARG A 536 -26.50 9.40 -40.71
C ARG A 536 -27.63 8.79 -41.53
N ARG A 537 -27.30 8.01 -42.57
CA ARG A 537 -28.27 7.30 -43.41
C ARG A 537 -29.04 6.25 -42.63
N HIS A 538 -28.35 5.47 -41.80
CA HIS A 538 -28.95 4.35 -41.08
C HIS A 538 -29.51 4.70 -39.71
N LEU A 539 -29.04 5.77 -39.07
CA LEU A 539 -29.49 6.17 -37.73
C LEU A 539 -31.02 6.31 -37.59
N PRO A 540 -31.78 6.93 -38.52
CA PRO A 540 -33.23 7.05 -38.38
C PRO A 540 -33.93 5.68 -38.37
N VAL A 541 -33.50 4.75 -39.24
CA VAL A 541 -34.06 3.39 -39.32
C VAL A 541 -33.71 2.60 -38.06
N ILE A 542 -32.46 2.67 -37.61
CA ILE A 542 -32.02 2.01 -36.38
C ILE A 542 -32.83 2.52 -35.18
N ARG A 543 -32.98 3.84 -35.01
CA ARG A 543 -33.78 4.39 -33.90
C ARG A 543 -35.26 4.02 -33.97
N GLY A 544 -35.82 3.87 -35.17
CA GLY A 544 -37.23 3.55 -35.36
C GLY A 544 -37.56 2.07 -35.21
N GLN A 545 -36.69 1.17 -35.69
CA GLN A 545 -36.97 -0.27 -35.81
C GLN A 545 -36.09 -1.15 -34.93
N PHE A 546 -34.90 -0.67 -34.57
CA PHE A 546 -33.89 -1.42 -33.81
C PHE A 546 -33.28 -0.55 -32.68
N PRO A 547 -34.10 0.03 -31.79
CA PRO A 547 -33.61 1.01 -30.81
C PRO A 547 -32.50 0.48 -29.90
N GLU A 548 -32.50 -0.83 -29.59
CA GLU A 548 -31.46 -1.51 -28.79
C GLU A 548 -30.08 -1.58 -29.49
N ASN A 549 -30.06 -1.43 -30.82
CA ASN A 549 -28.85 -1.46 -31.63
C ASN A 549 -28.14 -0.10 -31.71
N PHE A 550 -28.57 0.89 -30.94
CA PHE A 550 -27.91 2.19 -30.84
C PHE A 550 -27.51 2.51 -29.40
N SER A 551 -26.21 2.63 -29.15
CA SER A 551 -25.71 3.00 -27.82
C SER A 551 -24.44 3.86 -27.93
N ASN A 552 -24.39 4.96 -27.18
CA ASN A 552 -23.24 5.86 -27.10
C ASN A 552 -22.68 6.31 -28.46
N GLY A 553 -23.56 6.63 -29.41
CA GLY A 553 -23.18 7.07 -30.76
C GLY A 553 -22.74 5.94 -31.70
N LYS A 554 -22.82 4.69 -31.27
CA LYS A 554 -22.47 3.50 -32.07
C LYS A 554 -23.73 2.82 -32.56
N ILE A 555 -23.71 2.40 -33.83
CA ILE A 555 -24.73 1.51 -34.41
C ILE A 555 -24.15 0.09 -34.43
N TYR A 556 -24.83 -0.83 -33.74
CA TYR A 556 -24.49 -2.25 -33.63
C TYR A 556 -25.22 -3.03 -34.74
N PRO A 557 -24.50 -3.61 -35.72
CA PRO A 557 -25.13 -4.14 -36.92
C PRO A 557 -25.88 -5.45 -36.70
N LEU A 558 -25.55 -6.25 -35.67
CA LEU A 558 -26.11 -7.59 -35.51
C LEU A 558 -27.64 -7.57 -35.33
N GLY A 559 -28.34 -8.41 -36.10
CA GLY A 559 -29.81 -8.51 -36.07
C GLY A 559 -30.55 -7.36 -36.77
N THR A 560 -29.85 -6.47 -37.47
CA THR A 560 -30.42 -5.35 -38.23
C THR A 560 -30.35 -5.59 -39.74
N HIS A 561 -30.80 -4.61 -40.54
CA HIS A 561 -30.67 -4.61 -42.00
C HIS A 561 -29.23 -4.39 -42.51
N LEU A 562 -28.26 -4.13 -41.63
CA LEU A 562 -26.86 -3.84 -41.97
C LEU A 562 -26.06 -5.12 -42.32
N HIS A 563 -26.57 -5.91 -43.26
CA HIS A 563 -25.97 -7.21 -43.64
C HIS A 563 -24.55 -7.09 -44.18
N GLU A 564 -24.20 -6.00 -44.86
CA GLU A 564 -22.83 -5.78 -45.35
C GLU A 564 -21.82 -5.68 -44.19
N LEU A 565 -22.15 -4.95 -43.13
CA LEU A 565 -21.29 -4.86 -41.93
C LEU A 565 -21.24 -6.18 -41.16
N GLN A 566 -22.34 -6.93 -41.09
CA GLN A 566 -22.37 -8.27 -40.47
C GLN A 566 -21.45 -9.24 -41.23
N ASN A 567 -21.56 -9.28 -42.57
CA ASN A 567 -20.73 -10.11 -43.42
C ASN A 567 -19.26 -9.71 -43.34
N LEU A 568 -18.97 -8.41 -43.28
CA LEU A 568 -17.61 -7.91 -43.08
C LEU A 568 -17.04 -8.35 -41.73
N GLY A 569 -17.82 -8.24 -40.64
CA GLY A 569 -17.43 -8.72 -39.32
C GLY A 569 -17.08 -10.22 -39.32
N HIS A 570 -17.90 -11.04 -40.00
CA HIS A 570 -17.64 -12.46 -40.16
C HIS A 570 -16.35 -12.74 -40.95
N ALA A 571 -16.13 -12.04 -42.07
CA ALA A 571 -14.92 -12.19 -42.89
C ALA A 571 -13.65 -11.81 -42.12
N VAL A 572 -13.69 -10.68 -41.39
CA VAL A 572 -12.58 -10.23 -40.54
C VAL A 572 -12.33 -11.22 -39.40
N GLY A 573 -13.40 -11.72 -38.76
CA GLY A 573 -13.30 -12.73 -37.69
C GLY A 573 -12.63 -14.03 -38.16
N HIS A 574 -12.94 -14.49 -39.36
CA HIS A 574 -12.25 -15.62 -39.99
C HIS A 574 -10.77 -15.35 -40.25
N ALA A 575 -10.43 -14.17 -40.78
CA ALA A 575 -9.05 -13.79 -41.04
C ALA A 575 -8.23 -13.66 -39.73
N LEU A 576 -8.81 -13.07 -38.68
CA LEU A 576 -8.21 -12.99 -37.35
C LEU A 576 -8.00 -14.38 -36.75
N ALA A 577 -9.01 -15.25 -36.81
CA ALA A 577 -8.89 -16.62 -36.30
C ALA A 577 -7.77 -17.40 -37.00
N ALA A 578 -7.67 -17.28 -38.32
CA ALA A 578 -6.62 -17.93 -39.10
C ALA A 578 -5.23 -17.38 -38.74
N ASN A 579 -5.05 -16.06 -38.72
CA ASN A 579 -3.74 -15.43 -38.52
C ASN A 579 -3.21 -15.55 -37.07
N LEU A 580 -4.11 -15.61 -36.09
CA LEU A 580 -3.75 -15.73 -34.67
C LEU A 580 -3.69 -17.19 -34.18
N THR A 581 -3.90 -18.17 -35.06
CA THR A 581 -3.81 -19.59 -34.69
C THR A 581 -2.42 -19.92 -34.14
N GLY A 582 -2.38 -20.54 -32.95
CA GLY A 582 -1.14 -20.88 -32.26
C GLY A 582 -0.46 -19.71 -31.52
N LYS A 583 -0.95 -18.47 -31.69
CA LYS A 583 -0.47 -17.30 -30.94
C LYS A 583 -1.34 -16.93 -29.75
N VAL A 584 -2.63 -17.25 -29.82
CA VAL A 584 -3.64 -17.02 -28.77
C VAL A 584 -4.46 -18.28 -28.52
N LYS A 585 -4.86 -18.52 -27.26
CA LYS A 585 -5.78 -19.61 -26.91
C LYS A 585 -7.16 -19.34 -27.53
N LYS A 586 -7.80 -20.38 -28.09
CA LYS A 586 -9.16 -20.32 -28.66
C LYS A 586 -9.36 -19.24 -29.75
N SER A 587 -8.40 -19.05 -30.66
CA SER A 587 -8.49 -18.11 -31.79
C SER A 587 -9.79 -18.24 -32.62
N TRP A 588 -10.39 -19.44 -32.68
CA TRP A 588 -11.67 -19.68 -33.34
C TRP A 588 -12.83 -18.79 -32.83
N ARG A 589 -12.73 -18.24 -31.61
CA ARG A 589 -13.76 -17.34 -31.04
C ARG A 589 -13.96 -16.07 -31.88
N PHE A 590 -12.93 -15.60 -32.61
CA PHE A 590 -13.08 -14.42 -33.46
C PHE A 590 -14.12 -14.59 -34.57
N ILE A 591 -14.38 -15.82 -35.04
CA ILE A 591 -15.35 -16.09 -36.12
C ILE A 591 -16.78 -15.68 -35.73
N GLY A 592 -17.15 -15.91 -34.46
CA GLY A 592 -18.49 -15.64 -33.94
C GLY A 592 -18.61 -14.33 -33.13
N ASN A 593 -17.48 -13.76 -32.70
CA ASN A 593 -17.46 -12.63 -31.77
C ASN A 593 -16.95 -11.32 -32.38
N THR A 594 -16.60 -11.30 -33.67
CA THR A 594 -16.11 -10.08 -34.33
C THR A 594 -17.29 -9.26 -34.86
N GLU A 595 -17.66 -8.23 -34.11
CA GLU A 595 -18.66 -7.22 -34.52
C GLU A 595 -17.98 -5.90 -34.88
N ILE A 596 -18.36 -5.30 -36.01
CA ILE A 596 -17.85 -3.99 -36.46
C ILE A 596 -18.94 -2.96 -36.27
N VAL A 597 -18.79 -2.08 -35.28
CA VAL A 597 -19.80 -1.03 -35.02
C VAL A 597 -19.59 0.18 -35.95
N LEU A 598 -20.67 0.77 -36.43
CA LEU A 598 -20.64 1.97 -37.26
C LEU A 598 -20.70 3.24 -36.40
N ARG A 599 -19.83 4.22 -36.68
CA ARG A 599 -19.74 5.51 -35.97
C ARG A 599 -19.74 6.68 -36.93
N GLU A 600 -20.20 7.83 -36.44
CA GLU A 600 -20.18 9.08 -37.22
C GLU A 600 -18.76 9.62 -37.40
N ILE A 601 -17.94 9.59 -36.35
CA ILE A 601 -16.58 10.13 -36.31
C ILE A 601 -15.60 9.10 -35.76
N GLY A 602 -14.32 9.23 -36.15
CA GLY A 602 -13.22 8.48 -35.54
C GLY A 602 -13.06 8.82 -34.06
N ALA A 603 -12.51 7.90 -33.27
CA ALA A 603 -12.10 8.26 -31.91
C ALA A 603 -10.97 9.30 -31.99
N TYR A 604 -11.04 10.35 -31.15
CA TYR A 604 -9.89 11.22 -30.87
C TYR A 604 -8.77 10.44 -30.21
#